data_AF-A0A843HPY4-F1
#
_entry.id   AF-A0A843HPY4-F1
#
_cell.length_a   1.000
_cell.length_b   1.000
_cell.length_c   1.000
_cell.angle_alpha   90.00
_cell.angle_beta   90.00
_cell.angle_gamma   90.00
#
_symmetry.space_group_name_H-M   'P 1'
#
loop_
_entity.id
_entity.type
_entity.pdbx_description
1 polymer ?
#
loop_
_entity_poly.entity_id
_entity_poly.type
_entity_poly.pdbx_seq_one_letter_code
_entity_poly.pdbx_strand_id
1 'polypeptide(L)'
;MDKSIYLLKKRIENRDNTIDWLNQIIDAKEERNNELQEEVDYWKSKCDFLIKLSRTKLLKEKEWLYKREEVFEHKDKKCAICGRTDNIDVHHLVYRKGHLPWEYKWTDLIPLCRDCHKDVHKDVCHKFYPRYEENKHYKSIPK
;
A
#
# COMPACT_ATOMS: atom_id res chain seq x y z
N MET A 1 16.85 -60.57 22.15
CA MET A 1 15.87 -59.66 21.50
C MET A 1 15.95 -59.91 20.00
N ASP A 2 14.84 -60.25 19.34
CA ASP A 2 14.84 -60.62 17.92
C ASP A 2 15.27 -59.42 17.06
N LYS A 3 16.27 -59.63 16.19
CA LYS A 3 16.83 -58.62 15.29
C LYS A 3 15.76 -58.06 14.34
N SER A 4 14.75 -58.85 14.00
CA SER A 4 13.60 -58.42 13.21
C SER A 4 12.73 -57.40 13.95
N ILE A 5 12.47 -57.61 15.24
CA ILE A 5 11.70 -56.71 16.11
C ILE A 5 12.44 -55.37 16.28
N TYR A 6 13.77 -55.39 16.45
CA TYR A 6 14.58 -54.17 16.55
C TYR A 6 14.52 -53.31 15.28
N LEU A 7 14.64 -53.93 14.10
CA LEU A 7 14.57 -53.23 12.82
C LEU A 7 13.17 -52.66 12.55
N LEU A 8 12.11 -53.37 12.96
CA LEU A 8 10.74 -52.87 12.87
C LEU A 8 10.52 -51.63 13.76
N LYS A 9 10.98 -51.64 15.01
CA LYS A 9 10.89 -50.47 15.91
C LYS A 9 11.60 -49.25 15.32
N LYS A 10 12.84 -49.42 14.85
CA LYS A 10 13.60 -48.34 14.20
C LYS A 10 12.92 -47.80 12.94
N ARG A 11 12.22 -48.66 12.19
CA ARG A 11 11.45 -48.26 10.99
C ARG A 11 10.19 -47.47 11.36
N ILE A 12 9.51 -47.85 12.45
CA ILE A 12 8.34 -47.14 12.97
C ILE A 12 8.76 -45.77 13.52
N GLU A 13 9.78 -45.71 14.37
CA GLU A 13 10.34 -44.45 14.90
C GLU A 13 10.77 -43.49 13.79
N ASN A 14 11.45 -43.99 12.75
CA ASN A 14 11.85 -43.15 11.61
C ASN A 14 10.64 -42.66 10.79
N ARG A 15 9.57 -43.45 10.71
CA ARG A 15 8.31 -43.04 10.08
C ARG A 15 7.60 -41.96 10.89
N ASP A 16 7.54 -42.12 12.22
CA ASP A 16 6.89 -41.17 13.11
C ASP A 16 7.64 -39.83 13.12
N ASN A 17 8.98 -39.86 13.10
CA ASN A 17 9.81 -38.66 12.91
C ASN A 17 9.56 -37.97 11.56
N THR A 18 9.32 -38.75 10.49
CA THR A 18 9.01 -38.20 9.17
C THR A 18 7.62 -37.55 9.15
N ILE A 19 6.63 -38.16 9.82
CA ILE A 19 5.27 -37.63 9.95
C ILE A 19 5.30 -36.31 10.75
N ASP A 20 6.05 -36.28 11.85
CA ASP A 20 6.20 -35.08 12.68
C ASP A 20 6.82 -33.91 11.88
N TRP A 21 7.89 -34.16 11.12
CA TRP A 21 8.50 -33.17 10.23
C TRP A 21 7.54 -32.66 9.15
N LEU A 22 6.72 -33.54 8.56
CA LEU A 22 5.72 -33.14 7.56
C LEU A 22 4.61 -32.27 8.16
N ASN A 23 4.15 -32.59 9.37
CA ASN A 23 3.15 -31.78 10.07
C ASN A 23 3.67 -30.37 10.38
N GLN A 24 4.91 -30.24 10.86
CA GLN A 24 5.54 -28.93 11.09
C GLN A 24 5.59 -28.07 9.81
N ILE A 25 5.80 -28.67 8.64
CA ILE A 25 5.77 -27.95 7.35
C ILE A 25 4.34 -27.53 6.96
N ILE A 26 3.35 -28.36 7.24
CA ILE A 26 1.94 -28.05 6.98
C ILE A 26 1.51 -26.89 7.86
N ASP A 27 1.79 -26.96 9.17
CA ASP A 27 1.44 -25.91 10.13
C ASP A 27 2.08 -24.56 9.74
N ALA A 28 3.38 -24.55 9.40
CA ALA A 28 4.07 -23.35 8.94
C ALA A 28 3.49 -22.77 7.63
N LYS A 29 2.90 -23.61 6.76
CA LYS A 29 2.21 -23.15 5.55
C LYS A 29 0.82 -22.58 5.87
N GLU A 30 0.11 -23.17 6.84
CA GLU A 30 -1.18 -22.68 7.29
C GLU A 30 -1.06 -21.33 8.02
N GLU A 31 -0.08 -21.19 8.90
CA GLU A 31 0.24 -19.91 9.56
C GLU A 31 0.50 -18.81 8.53
N ARG A 32 1.38 -19.08 7.56
CA ARG A 32 1.67 -18.14 6.47
C ARG A 32 0.44 -17.79 5.64
N ASN A 33 -0.46 -18.75 5.39
CA ASN A 33 -1.70 -18.49 4.65
C ASN A 33 -2.65 -17.61 5.46
N ASN A 34 -2.73 -17.80 6.77
CA ASN A 34 -3.56 -16.98 7.66
C ASN A 34 -3.03 -15.53 7.72
N GLU A 35 -1.71 -15.34 7.86
CA GLU A 35 -1.08 -14.01 7.79
C GLU A 35 -1.39 -13.29 6.46
N LEU A 36 -1.26 -14.01 5.33
CA LEU A 36 -1.61 -13.46 4.01
C LEU A 36 -3.09 -13.13 3.89
N GLN A 37 -3.98 -13.91 4.53
CA GLN A 37 -5.42 -13.66 4.53
C GLN A 37 -5.77 -12.40 5.33
N GLU A 38 -5.13 -12.18 6.48
CA GLU A 38 -5.27 -10.95 7.27
C GLU A 38 -4.80 -9.72 6.49
N GLU A 39 -3.68 -9.80 5.77
CA GLU A 39 -3.24 -8.72 4.88
C GLU A 39 -4.26 -8.42 3.77
N VAL A 40 -4.78 -9.46 3.11
CA VAL A 40 -5.79 -9.32 2.05
C VAL A 40 -7.05 -8.64 2.58
N ASP A 41 -7.53 -9.03 3.77
CA ASP A 41 -8.75 -8.48 4.34
C ASP A 41 -8.56 -7.03 4.84
N TYR A 42 -7.37 -6.71 5.36
CA TYR A 42 -6.97 -5.32 5.61
C TYR A 42 -7.03 -4.49 4.32
N TRP A 43 -6.42 -4.96 3.23
CA TRP A 43 -6.40 -4.23 1.96
C TRP A 43 -7.78 -4.10 1.33
N LYS A 44 -8.66 -5.10 1.45
CA LYS A 44 -10.06 -5.01 1.01
C LYS A 44 -10.80 -3.93 1.80
N SER A 45 -10.74 -3.97 3.13
CA SER A 45 -11.38 -2.99 4.01
C SER A 45 -10.89 -1.56 3.73
N LYS A 46 -9.58 -1.41 3.53
CA LYS A 46 -8.95 -0.12 3.18
C LYS A 46 -9.37 0.38 1.80
N CYS A 47 -9.47 -0.51 0.81
CA CYS A 47 -9.98 -0.16 -0.52
C CYS A 47 -11.45 0.28 -0.46
N ASP A 48 -12.30 -0.40 0.31
CA ASP A 48 -13.71 -0.03 0.49
C ASP A 48 -13.87 1.34 1.16
N PHE A 49 -13.01 1.66 2.13
CA PHE A 49 -12.95 2.98 2.74
C PHE A 49 -12.51 4.07 1.74
N LEU A 50 -11.45 3.81 0.99
CA LEU A 50 -10.91 4.72 -0.03
C LEU A 50 -11.91 5.00 -1.16
N ILE A 51 -12.67 3.99 -1.59
CA ILE A 51 -13.71 4.11 -2.62
C ILE A 51 -14.88 4.99 -2.15
N LYS A 52 -15.21 4.95 -0.85
CA LYS A 52 -16.31 5.74 -0.26
C LYS A 52 -15.96 7.22 -0.05
N LEU A 53 -14.67 7.59 -0.04
CA LEU A 53 -14.24 8.96 0.17
C LEU A 53 -13.88 9.62 -1.17
N SER A 54 -14.62 10.67 -1.53
CA SER A 54 -14.20 11.52 -2.65
C SER A 54 -12.84 12.17 -2.34
N ARG A 55 -12.03 12.41 -3.39
CA ARG A 55 -10.74 13.12 -3.27
C ARG A 55 -10.85 14.42 -2.47
N THR A 56 -11.96 15.15 -2.62
CA THR A 56 -12.24 16.40 -1.90
C THR A 56 -12.55 16.21 -0.42
N LYS A 57 -13.03 15.03 0.00
CA LYS A 57 -13.27 14.69 1.40
C LYS A 57 -11.97 14.27 2.09
N LEU A 58 -11.14 13.46 1.43
CA LEU A 58 -9.82 13.06 1.95
C LEU A 58 -8.92 14.26 2.28
N LEU A 59 -8.98 15.31 1.46
CA LEU A 59 -8.19 16.54 1.69
C LEU A 59 -8.71 17.40 2.86
N LYS A 60 -9.82 17.01 3.51
CA LYS A 60 -10.37 17.66 4.71
C LYS A 60 -10.15 16.82 5.97
N GLU A 61 -9.67 15.60 5.84
CA GLU A 61 -9.37 14.73 6.98
C GLU A 61 -8.18 15.31 7.77
N LYS A 62 -8.21 15.12 9.09
CA LYS A 62 -7.22 15.70 10.01
C LYS A 62 -5.81 15.23 9.67
N GLU A 63 -5.68 13.97 9.28
CA GLU A 63 -4.45 13.30 8.89
C GLU A 63 -3.78 13.97 7.68
N TRP A 64 -4.58 14.39 6.69
CA TRP A 64 -4.04 15.16 5.57
C TRP A 64 -3.56 16.54 6.00
N LEU A 65 -4.31 17.22 6.88
CA LEU A 65 -3.89 18.52 7.41
C LEU A 65 -2.57 18.40 8.18
N TYR A 66 -2.41 17.37 9.03
CA TYR A 66 -1.16 17.11 9.73
C TYR A 66 -0.01 16.82 8.76
N LYS A 67 -0.21 15.93 7.77
CA LYS A 67 0.81 15.65 6.76
C LYS A 67 1.20 16.90 5.97
N ARG A 68 0.23 17.76 5.65
CA ARG A 68 0.48 19.01 4.94
C ARG A 68 1.36 19.94 5.76
N GLU A 69 1.06 20.12 7.04
CA GLU A 69 1.88 20.95 7.93
C GLU A 69 3.28 20.35 8.12
N GLU A 70 3.41 19.03 8.28
CA GLU A 70 4.71 18.34 8.33
C GLU A 70 5.56 18.66 7.07
N VAL A 71 4.97 18.61 5.88
CA VAL A 71 5.67 18.96 4.63
C VAL A 71 6.09 20.43 4.63
N PHE A 72 5.25 21.33 5.15
CA PHE A 72 5.55 22.75 5.21
C PHE A 72 6.66 23.06 6.22
N GLU A 73 6.69 22.40 7.37
CA GLU A 73 7.77 22.51 8.35
C GLU A 73 9.12 22.08 7.75
N HIS A 74 9.14 21.04 6.93
CA HIS A 74 10.38 20.55 6.30
C HIS A 74 10.82 21.31 5.04
N LYS A 75 9.94 22.11 4.43
CA LYS A 75 10.17 22.73 3.10
C LYS A 75 9.76 24.19 3.01
N ASP A 76 9.72 24.88 4.15
CA ASP A 76 9.51 26.33 4.30
C ASP A 76 8.22 26.89 3.67
N LYS A 77 7.21 26.04 3.42
CA LYS A 77 5.94 26.42 2.76
C LYS A 77 6.15 27.31 1.52
N LYS A 78 7.16 26.98 0.70
CA LYS A 78 7.52 27.74 -0.49
C LYS A 78 7.34 26.87 -1.72
N CYS A 79 6.82 27.43 -2.81
CA CYS A 79 6.73 26.70 -4.07
C CYS A 79 8.13 26.27 -4.52
N ALA A 80 8.33 24.97 -4.68
CA ALA A 80 9.63 24.42 -5.09
C ALA A 80 10.04 24.78 -6.53
N ILE A 81 9.11 25.28 -7.36
CA ILE A 81 9.38 25.65 -8.77
C ILE A 81 9.67 27.14 -8.88
N CYS A 82 8.72 28.01 -8.51
CA CYS A 82 8.85 29.46 -8.72
C CYS A 82 9.13 30.25 -7.44
N GLY A 83 9.18 29.60 -6.28
CA GLY A 83 9.59 30.22 -5.04
C GLY A 83 8.55 31.13 -4.36
N ARG A 84 7.33 31.24 -4.88
CA ARG A 84 6.27 32.00 -4.19
C ARG A 84 5.79 31.30 -2.91
N THR A 85 5.20 32.06 -2.01
CA THR A 85 4.76 31.62 -0.67
C THR A 85 3.25 31.73 -0.46
N ASP A 86 2.51 32.25 -1.44
CA ASP A 86 1.06 32.36 -1.43
C ASP A 86 0.41 31.16 -2.14
N ASN A 87 -0.79 30.78 -1.69
CA ASN A 87 -1.60 29.74 -2.34
C ASN A 87 -0.85 28.43 -2.58
N ILE A 88 -0.14 27.94 -1.55
CA ILE A 88 0.69 26.74 -1.60
C ILE A 88 -0.14 25.52 -1.21
N ASP A 89 -0.15 24.54 -2.10
CA ASP A 89 -0.73 23.21 -1.90
C ASP A 89 0.39 22.16 -1.95
N VAL A 90 0.14 20.97 -1.40
CA VAL A 90 1.11 19.86 -1.42
C VAL A 90 0.74 18.89 -2.55
N HIS A 91 1.72 18.62 -3.41
CA HIS A 91 1.60 17.72 -4.55
C HIS A 91 2.29 16.39 -4.25
N HIS A 92 1.67 15.28 -4.66
CA HIS A 92 2.27 13.94 -4.59
C HIS A 92 3.18 13.72 -5.80
N LEU A 93 4.47 13.46 -5.57
CA LEU A 93 5.43 13.13 -6.64
C LEU A 93 5.21 11.73 -7.21
N VAL A 94 4.67 10.83 -6.40
CA VAL A 94 4.38 9.44 -6.75
C VAL A 94 3.01 9.05 -6.20
N TYR A 95 2.30 8.18 -6.93
CA TYR A 95 1.07 7.55 -6.44
C TYR A 95 1.32 6.06 -6.22
N ARG A 96 1.05 5.58 -5.02
CA ARG A 96 1.10 4.17 -4.61
C ARG A 96 -0.33 3.66 -4.41
N LYS A 97 -0.68 2.56 -5.07
CA LYS A 97 -2.00 1.95 -4.96
C LYS A 97 -2.31 1.61 -3.49
N GLY A 98 -3.51 1.95 -3.04
CA GLY A 98 -3.96 1.67 -1.67
C GLY A 98 -3.43 2.62 -0.59
N HIS A 99 -2.57 3.57 -0.93
CA HIS A 99 -2.12 4.59 0.02
C HIS A 99 -3.12 5.75 0.09
N LEU A 100 -3.45 6.15 1.32
CA LEU A 100 -4.14 7.40 1.63
C LEU A 100 -3.19 8.60 1.39
N PRO A 101 -3.71 9.81 1.14
CA PRO A 101 -2.88 10.98 0.86
C PRO A 101 -1.80 11.28 1.91
N TRP A 102 -2.04 10.93 3.18
CA TRP A 102 -1.12 11.13 4.30
C TRP A 102 -0.17 9.96 4.60
N GLU A 103 -0.26 8.85 3.86
CA GLU A 103 0.60 7.68 4.06
C GLU A 103 1.92 7.77 3.28
N TYR A 104 2.24 8.95 2.77
CA TYR A 104 3.46 9.23 2.03
C TYR A 104 4.49 9.88 2.96
N LYS A 105 5.77 9.60 2.70
CA LYS A 105 6.87 10.31 3.37
C LYS A 105 6.87 11.76 2.89
N TRP A 106 7.32 12.70 3.71
CA TRP A 106 7.44 14.11 3.31
C TRP A 106 8.34 14.29 2.08
N THR A 107 9.27 13.36 1.81
CA THR A 107 10.12 13.32 0.62
C THR A 107 9.37 12.99 -0.67
N ASP A 108 8.25 12.26 -0.57
CA ASP A 108 7.38 11.91 -1.70
C ASP A 108 6.38 13.05 -2.02
N LEU A 109 6.48 14.17 -1.31
CA LEU A 109 5.56 15.30 -1.35
C LEU A 109 6.33 16.60 -1.64
N ILE A 110 5.71 17.50 -2.39
CA ILE A 110 6.34 18.77 -2.78
C ILE A 110 5.36 19.95 -2.66
N PRO A 111 5.73 21.03 -1.95
CA PRO A 111 4.93 22.24 -1.90
C PRO A 111 5.00 22.98 -3.24
N LEU A 112 3.84 23.20 -3.85
CA LEU A 112 3.71 23.94 -5.09
C LEU A 112 2.62 24.99 -4.95
N CYS A 113 2.85 26.13 -5.58
CA CYS A 113 1.77 27.08 -5.77
C CYS A 113 0.73 26.52 -6.74
N ARG A 114 -0.50 27.02 -6.67
CA ARG A 114 -1.60 26.52 -7.52
C ARG A 114 -1.31 26.56 -9.02
N ASP A 115 -0.54 27.54 -9.50
CA ASP A 115 -0.24 27.66 -10.93
C ASP A 115 0.75 26.58 -11.37
N CYS A 116 1.91 26.50 -10.72
CA CYS A 116 2.88 25.43 -10.96
C CYS A 116 2.28 24.04 -10.69
N HIS A 117 1.40 23.91 -9.70
CA HIS A 117 0.71 22.67 -9.40
C HIS A 117 -0.19 22.22 -10.57
N LYS A 118 -0.94 23.15 -11.17
CA LYS A 118 -1.73 22.86 -12.38
C LYS A 118 -0.82 22.48 -13.54
N ASP A 119 0.29 23.17 -13.73
CA ASP A 119 1.20 22.92 -14.84
C ASP A 119 1.87 21.54 -14.73
N VAL A 120 2.28 21.11 -13.53
CA VAL A 120 2.76 19.74 -13.31
C VAL A 120 1.70 18.68 -13.65
N HIS A 121 0.42 18.93 -13.35
CA HIS A 121 -0.66 18.03 -13.77
C HIS A 121 -0.94 18.05 -15.28
N LYS A 122 -0.62 19.15 -15.99
CA LYS A 122 -0.73 19.25 -17.45
C LYS A 122 0.44 18.56 -18.16
N ASP A 123 1.66 18.76 -17.68
CA ASP A 123 2.89 18.37 -18.38
C ASP A 123 3.33 16.93 -18.08
N VAL A 124 2.97 16.36 -16.91
CA VAL A 124 3.54 15.08 -16.45
C VAL A 124 2.52 13.92 -16.42
N CYS A 125 1.22 14.18 -16.53
CA CYS A 125 0.17 13.17 -16.27
C CYS A 125 -0.53 12.61 -17.53
N HIS A 126 0.25 12.11 -18.51
CA HIS A 126 -0.29 11.22 -19.57
C HIS A 126 0.59 9.99 -19.86
N LYS A 127 1.79 9.86 -19.29
CA LYS A 127 2.69 8.73 -19.58
C LYS A 127 2.76 7.63 -18.51
N PHE A 128 2.40 7.92 -17.25
CA PHE A 128 2.49 6.93 -16.15
C PHE A 128 1.19 6.71 -15.36
N TYR A 129 0.21 7.60 -15.50
CA TYR A 129 -1.14 7.37 -15.01
C TYR A 129 -2.08 8.03 -16.03
N PRO A 130 -2.90 7.28 -16.78
CA PRO A 130 -3.92 7.91 -17.61
C PRO A 130 -4.80 8.75 -16.68
N ARG A 131 -5.12 9.98 -17.10
CA ARG A 131 -6.07 10.87 -16.44
C ARG A 131 -7.21 10.02 -15.84
N TYR A 132 -7.40 10.12 -14.53
CA TYR A 132 -8.70 9.91 -13.92
C TYR A 132 -9.58 11.07 -14.38
N GLU A 133 -9.94 11.07 -15.66
CA GLU A 133 -11.00 11.88 -16.18
C GLU A 133 -12.30 11.36 -15.61
N GLU A 134 -12.99 12.29 -14.98
CA GLU A 134 -14.33 12.21 -14.45
C GLU A 134 -15.26 11.38 -15.36
N ASN A 135 -15.81 10.31 -14.81
CA ASN A 135 -17.01 9.60 -15.26
C ASN A 135 -17.01 9.08 -16.71
N LYS A 136 -16.67 7.80 -16.88
CA LYS A 136 -17.42 6.86 -17.76
C LYS A 136 -17.04 5.41 -17.49
N HIS A 137 -18.03 4.67 -16.98
CA HIS A 137 -18.24 3.24 -17.11
C HIS A 137 -17.18 2.26 -16.57
N TYR A 138 -17.56 1.65 -15.44
CA TYR A 138 -17.27 0.25 -15.11
C TYR A 138 -17.76 -0.65 -16.25
N LYS A 139 -16.93 -0.95 -17.26
CA LYS A 139 -17.19 -2.01 -18.21
C LYS A 139 -15.94 -2.88 -18.41
N SER A 140 -16.08 -4.10 -17.89
CA SER A 140 -15.43 -5.36 -18.26
C SER A 140 -13.91 -5.41 -18.24
N ILE A 141 -13.39 -6.09 -17.20
CA ILE A 141 -12.09 -6.75 -17.20
C ILE A 141 -12.21 -8.00 -18.11
N PRO A 142 -11.44 -8.15 -19.20
CA PRO A 142 -11.26 -9.45 -19.84
C PRO A 142 -10.22 -10.27 -19.07
N LYS A 143 -10.46 -11.58 -19.07
CA LYS A 143 -9.77 -12.66 -18.35
C LYS A 143 -8.24 -12.64 -18.42
#